data_AF-A0A2H0BEK4-F1
#
_entry.id   AF-A0A2H0BEK4-F1
#
_cell.length_a   1.000
_cell.length_b   1.000
_cell.length_c   1.000
_cell.angle_alpha   90.00
_cell.angle_beta   90.00
_cell.angle_gamma   90.00
#
_symmetry.space_group_name_H-M   'P 1'
#
loop_
_entity.id
_entity.type
_entity.pdbx_description
1 polymer ?
#
loop_
_entity_poly.entity_id
_entity_poly.type
_entity_poly.pdbx_seq_one_letter_code
_entity_poly.pdbx_strand_id
1 'polypeptide(L)'
;MSDNTNKTVEKSQLWKMRHSAEHVLMFAMKRLGYDFKMAMGPATDDGFYFDFELLSGSISEDDFEKIETEMQNIIAMDLPISREEISSEAANKLFADNHYKQDWIKEASSRGDTLTIYWLGTPNSPDSFVDLCAGPHVESTGKIGSISLLSIAGAYWRGDENNTMLTRIYGTAFENQTQLDTYLADIEFKQQNDHRVLGKKLDLFAFSDMVGKGFVMYTPKGTIIKNELKNALVSISKKYGVQEVNIPHMAKIDLYKTSGHAEKFADELFTVKTHYGDEFVLKPVNCPHHTQIYASRPRSYRDLPIRYIESTQQHRDEKPGAIGGLNRSRSFEIDDGHTFCTPEQIKQEAINTTKIIEEFYTALGMWGNHWVSLSFRDPKTPEKYIGDDTDWETAQNLLLEVNDTLGLNGKVMEGEAALYGPKLDFMLKDALGNDRQLGTVQIDFAMPKRFGLTYVDSDGTEKTPVMLHRAILGSYGRFIANLLETTGGAFPVWLSPVQVQIIPINDTVLDYAHKIKDELYLNNDIRIEIDDRGETMQNKIRNAQEQKVPYMLVIGPKEQENNTVNVRLRTEEKLGEMQLEDFVSRVKKTVSSRSLEL
;
A
#
# COMPACT_ATOMS: atom_id res chain seq x y z
N MET A 1 27.59 12.07 4.64
CA MET A 1 28.11 11.45 3.40
C MET A 1 28.72 10.05 3.62
N SER A 2 29.05 9.64 4.86
CA SER A 2 29.57 8.30 5.18
C SER A 2 28.51 7.17 5.20
N ASP A 3 27.25 7.48 5.54
CA ASP A 3 26.17 6.48 5.60
C ASP A 3 25.72 5.96 4.23
N ASN A 4 25.76 6.81 3.20
CA ASN A 4 25.29 6.42 1.86
C ASN A 4 26.29 5.51 1.15
N THR A 5 27.60 5.72 1.37
CA THR A 5 28.66 4.84 0.86
C THR A 5 28.62 3.46 1.52
N ASN A 6 28.42 3.39 2.84
CA ASN A 6 28.29 2.10 3.53
C ASN A 6 27.05 1.33 3.08
N LYS A 7 25.88 1.99 2.96
CA LYS A 7 24.65 1.36 2.44
C LYS A 7 24.77 0.88 0.99
N THR A 8 25.50 1.62 0.14
CA THR A 8 25.70 1.22 -1.26
C THR A 8 26.65 0.02 -1.38
N VAL A 9 27.70 -0.02 -0.53
CA VAL A 9 28.64 -1.15 -0.46
C VAL A 9 27.97 -2.39 0.15
N GLU A 10 27.19 -2.21 1.21
CA GLU A 10 26.39 -3.27 1.86
C GLU A 10 25.33 -3.84 0.90
N LYS A 11 24.59 -2.96 0.19
CA LYS A 11 23.65 -3.39 -0.86
C LYS A 11 24.36 -4.14 -1.99
N SER A 12 25.57 -3.72 -2.37
CA SER A 12 26.40 -4.41 -3.37
C SER A 12 26.91 -5.78 -2.89
N GLN A 13 27.24 -5.92 -1.60
CA GLN A 13 27.71 -7.18 -1.03
C GLN A 13 26.57 -8.20 -0.86
N LEU A 14 25.43 -7.79 -0.30
CA LEU A 14 24.24 -8.64 -0.22
C LEU A 14 23.76 -9.08 -1.60
N TRP A 15 23.84 -8.20 -2.60
CA TRP A 15 23.52 -8.54 -3.98
C TRP A 15 24.39 -9.69 -4.50
N LYS A 16 25.72 -9.60 -4.32
CA LYS A 16 26.65 -10.67 -4.70
C LYS A 16 26.36 -11.97 -3.96
N MET A 17 26.08 -11.89 -2.66
CA MET A 17 25.78 -13.07 -1.83
C MET A 17 24.51 -13.77 -2.31
N ARG A 18 23.43 -13.02 -2.52
CA ARG A 18 22.14 -13.55 -3.00
C ARG A 18 22.25 -14.15 -4.40
N HIS A 19 23.02 -13.52 -5.28
CA HIS A 19 23.30 -14.06 -6.61
C HIS A 19 24.09 -15.37 -6.53
N SER A 20 25.11 -15.43 -5.67
CA SER A 20 25.84 -16.68 -5.43
C SER A 20 25.00 -17.75 -4.74
N ALA A 21 24.06 -17.38 -3.86
CA ALA A 21 23.14 -18.32 -3.21
C ALA A 21 22.21 -19.01 -4.22
N GLU A 22 21.80 -18.30 -5.27
CA GLU A 22 21.03 -18.84 -6.37
C GLU A 22 21.82 -19.91 -7.16
N HIS A 23 23.12 -19.71 -7.41
CA HIS A 23 23.99 -20.77 -7.97
C HIS A 23 24.13 -21.98 -7.03
N VAL A 24 24.22 -21.73 -5.72
CA VAL A 24 24.26 -22.82 -4.72
C VAL A 24 22.94 -23.61 -4.69
N LEU A 25 21.79 -22.95 -4.86
CA LEU A 25 20.49 -23.62 -4.97
C LEU A 25 20.48 -24.60 -6.15
N MET A 26 20.88 -24.14 -7.34
CA MET A 26 20.96 -25.01 -8.52
C MET A 26 21.91 -26.19 -8.29
N PHE A 27 23.07 -25.93 -7.67
CA PHE A 27 24.03 -26.99 -7.40
C PHE A 27 23.50 -28.01 -6.37
N ALA A 28 22.85 -27.54 -5.31
CA ALA A 28 22.22 -28.40 -4.31
C ALA A 28 21.15 -29.30 -4.94
N MET A 29 20.25 -28.73 -5.75
CA MET A 29 19.24 -29.50 -6.45
C MET A 29 19.85 -30.55 -7.37
N LYS A 30 20.91 -30.20 -8.11
CA LYS A 30 21.62 -31.16 -8.97
C LYS A 30 22.25 -32.30 -8.15
N ARG A 31 22.85 -32.02 -6.99
CA ARG A 31 23.45 -33.04 -6.09
C ARG A 31 22.40 -33.95 -5.47
N LEU A 32 21.22 -33.42 -5.18
CA LEU A 32 20.08 -34.20 -4.68
C LEU A 32 19.39 -35.04 -5.76
N GLY A 33 19.82 -34.94 -7.02
CA GLY A 33 19.33 -35.74 -8.13
C GLY A 33 18.05 -35.22 -8.79
N TYR A 34 17.70 -33.95 -8.59
CA TYR A 34 16.59 -33.34 -9.33
C TYR A 34 16.98 -33.18 -10.81
N ASP A 35 16.04 -33.48 -11.70
CA ASP A 35 16.22 -33.38 -13.15
C ASP A 35 15.49 -32.15 -13.69
N PHE A 36 16.26 -31.16 -14.14
CA PHE A 36 15.75 -29.85 -14.53
C PHE A 36 16.61 -29.16 -15.60
N LYS A 37 16.01 -28.22 -16.31
CA LYS A 37 16.71 -27.22 -17.11
C LYS A 37 16.73 -25.88 -16.41
N MET A 38 17.88 -25.21 -16.51
CA MET A 38 18.12 -23.91 -15.90
C MET A 38 17.63 -22.78 -16.81
N ALA A 39 16.65 -21.98 -16.40
CA ALA A 39 16.11 -20.92 -17.23
C ALA A 39 16.68 -19.54 -16.88
N MET A 40 16.33 -18.98 -15.71
CA MET A 40 16.75 -17.64 -15.28
C MET A 40 16.63 -17.48 -13.77
N GLY A 41 17.58 -16.79 -13.13
CA GLY A 41 17.45 -16.38 -11.74
C GLY A 41 18.31 -15.19 -11.37
N PRO A 42 17.71 -14.01 -11.14
CA PRO A 42 18.44 -12.85 -10.67
C PRO A 42 18.45 -12.78 -9.13
N ALA A 43 19.46 -12.11 -8.60
CA ALA A 43 19.35 -11.51 -7.26
C ALA A 43 18.29 -10.40 -7.27
N THR A 44 17.73 -10.14 -6.10
CA THR A 44 16.71 -9.12 -5.85
C THR A 44 17.09 -8.30 -4.62
N ASP A 45 16.36 -7.21 -4.40
CA ASP A 45 16.57 -6.31 -3.26
C ASP A 45 16.34 -7.00 -1.90
N ASP A 46 15.63 -8.13 -1.85
CA ASP A 46 15.30 -8.85 -0.61
C ASP A 46 15.74 -10.33 -0.62
N GLY A 47 16.32 -10.83 -1.72
CA GLY A 47 16.69 -12.24 -1.85
C GLY A 47 17.13 -12.61 -3.26
N PHE A 48 16.70 -13.77 -3.74
CA PHE A 48 16.91 -14.27 -5.10
C PHE A 48 15.76 -15.19 -5.50
N TYR A 49 15.65 -15.50 -6.79
CA TYR A 49 14.84 -16.62 -7.24
C TYR A 49 15.51 -17.32 -8.40
N PHE A 50 15.09 -18.55 -8.68
CA PHE A 50 15.48 -19.26 -9.89
C PHE A 50 14.31 -20.00 -10.53
N ASP A 51 14.21 -19.91 -11.85
CA ASP A 51 13.22 -20.60 -12.68
C ASP A 51 13.76 -21.91 -13.23
N PHE A 52 13.07 -23.00 -12.90
CA PHE A 52 13.38 -24.35 -13.31
C PHE A 52 12.30 -24.90 -14.24
N GLU A 53 12.70 -25.48 -15.37
CA GLU A 53 11.84 -26.46 -16.05
C GLU A 53 12.14 -27.83 -15.45
N LEU A 54 11.22 -28.36 -14.65
CA LEU A 54 11.35 -29.71 -14.10
C LEU A 54 11.05 -30.72 -15.22
N LEU A 55 12.03 -31.57 -15.52
CA LEU A 55 11.89 -32.60 -16.56
C LEU A 55 11.21 -33.87 -16.02
N SER A 56 11.33 -34.09 -14.70
CA SER A 56 10.62 -35.14 -13.99
C SER A 56 10.35 -34.75 -12.53
N GLY A 57 9.29 -35.34 -11.95
CA GLY A 57 8.89 -35.08 -10.57
C GLY A 57 8.23 -33.71 -10.36
N SER A 58 8.08 -33.35 -9.08
CA SER A 58 7.57 -32.05 -8.62
C SER A 58 8.42 -31.59 -7.43
N ILE A 59 8.44 -30.29 -7.19
CA ILE A 59 9.06 -29.69 -6.00
C ILE A 59 7.98 -28.95 -5.23
N SER A 60 7.98 -29.14 -3.92
CA SER A 60 7.07 -28.51 -2.98
C SER A 60 7.85 -27.84 -1.84
N GLU A 61 7.18 -27.01 -1.05
CA GLU A 61 7.80 -26.37 0.13
C GLU A 61 8.24 -27.41 1.17
N ASP A 62 7.65 -28.62 1.19
CA ASP A 62 8.07 -29.74 2.02
C ASP A 62 9.50 -30.24 1.66
N ASP A 63 9.98 -29.95 0.45
CA ASP A 63 11.35 -30.29 0.02
C ASP A 63 12.40 -29.27 0.53
N PHE A 64 11.98 -28.10 1.03
CA PHE A 64 12.90 -27.01 1.34
C PHE A 64 13.93 -27.39 2.41
N GLU A 65 13.53 -28.05 3.49
CA GLU A 65 14.47 -28.47 4.56
C GLU A 65 15.62 -29.32 3.99
N LYS A 66 15.30 -30.24 3.06
CA LYS A 66 16.29 -31.11 2.41
C LYS A 66 17.21 -30.32 1.47
N ILE A 67 16.65 -29.40 0.67
CA ILE A 67 17.42 -28.58 -0.27
C ILE A 67 18.33 -27.61 0.50
N GLU A 68 17.81 -26.89 1.49
CA GLU A 68 18.56 -25.98 2.35
C GLU A 68 19.72 -26.67 3.06
N THR A 69 19.50 -27.89 3.56
CA THR A 69 20.56 -28.71 4.17
C THR A 69 21.70 -28.94 3.19
N GLU A 70 21.40 -29.27 1.93
CA GLU A 70 22.44 -29.47 0.92
C GLU A 70 23.10 -28.16 0.47
N MET A 71 22.35 -27.06 0.41
CA MET A 71 22.93 -25.73 0.17
C MET A 71 23.91 -25.34 1.28
N GLN A 72 23.55 -25.59 2.54
CA GLN A 72 24.42 -25.38 3.71
C GLN A 72 25.69 -26.24 3.61
N ASN A 73 25.59 -27.50 3.18
CA ASN A 73 26.75 -28.36 2.94
C ASN A 73 27.70 -27.73 1.89
N ILE A 74 27.19 -27.25 0.76
CA ILE A 74 27.99 -26.60 -0.30
C ILE A 74 28.63 -25.29 0.20
N ILE A 75 27.91 -24.51 1.01
CA ILE A 75 28.45 -23.29 1.63
C ILE A 75 29.60 -23.66 2.58
N ALA A 76 29.44 -24.69 3.39
CA ALA A 76 30.46 -25.16 4.33
C ALA A 76 31.72 -25.72 3.64
N MET A 77 31.62 -26.16 2.39
CA MET A 77 32.78 -26.59 1.58
C MET A 77 33.69 -25.43 1.15
N ASP A 78 33.23 -24.18 1.25
CA ASP A 78 33.96 -22.96 0.88
C ASP A 78 34.60 -23.03 -0.52
N LEU A 79 33.82 -23.50 -1.49
CA LEU A 79 34.29 -23.69 -2.87
C LEU A 79 34.61 -22.35 -3.53
N PRO A 80 35.74 -22.22 -4.24
CA PRO A 80 36.07 -20.98 -4.95
C PRO A 80 35.04 -20.71 -6.05
N ILE A 81 34.66 -19.44 -6.23
CA ILE A 81 33.81 -19.00 -7.35
C ILE A 81 34.69 -18.26 -8.35
N SER A 82 34.79 -18.79 -9.58
CA SER A 82 35.67 -18.24 -10.62
C SER A 82 34.92 -17.87 -11.89
N ARG A 83 35.23 -16.68 -12.43
CA ARG A 83 34.69 -16.16 -13.69
C ARG A 83 35.59 -16.58 -14.84
N GLU A 84 35.00 -17.08 -15.91
CA GLU A 84 35.68 -17.38 -17.18
C GLU A 84 34.92 -16.74 -18.34
N GLU A 85 35.64 -16.10 -19.25
CA GLU A 85 35.07 -15.64 -20.52
C GLU A 85 35.08 -16.79 -21.52
N ILE A 86 33.97 -16.98 -22.22
CA ILE A 86 33.77 -18.13 -23.10
C ILE A 86 33.28 -17.67 -24.47
N SER A 87 33.67 -18.36 -25.53
CA SER A 87 33.12 -18.08 -26.87
C SER A 87 31.69 -18.60 -26.98
N SER A 88 30.87 -18.00 -27.86
CA SER A 88 29.51 -18.47 -28.12
C SER A 88 29.48 -19.95 -28.56
N GLU A 89 30.47 -20.39 -29.34
CA GLU A 89 30.59 -21.78 -29.77
C GLU A 89 30.83 -22.74 -28.60
N ALA A 90 31.77 -22.40 -27.70
CA ALA A 90 32.08 -23.22 -26.53
C ALA A 90 30.92 -23.20 -25.51
N ALA A 91 30.26 -22.06 -25.32
CA ALA A 91 29.08 -21.94 -24.46
C ALA A 91 27.91 -22.78 -25.00
N ASN A 92 27.64 -22.73 -26.32
CA ASN A 92 26.58 -23.54 -26.93
C ASN A 92 26.86 -25.04 -26.77
N LYS A 93 28.13 -25.45 -26.82
CA LYS A 93 28.52 -26.85 -26.56
C LYS A 93 28.36 -27.23 -25.09
N LEU A 94 28.72 -26.34 -24.16
CA LEU A 94 28.63 -26.57 -22.71
C LEU A 94 27.17 -26.72 -22.24
N PHE A 95 26.26 -25.95 -22.83
CA PHE A 95 24.83 -25.95 -22.47
C PHE A 95 23.94 -26.58 -23.56
N ALA A 96 24.45 -27.54 -24.33
CA ALA A 96 23.76 -28.10 -25.50
C ALA A 96 22.36 -28.65 -25.18
N ASP A 97 22.18 -29.24 -23.98
CA ASP A 97 20.92 -29.85 -23.54
C ASP A 97 19.95 -28.84 -22.87
N ASN A 98 20.32 -27.56 -22.80
CA ASN A 98 19.52 -26.52 -22.15
C ASN A 98 19.19 -25.37 -23.12
N HIS A 99 18.01 -25.46 -23.74
CA HIS A 99 17.55 -24.47 -24.73
C HIS A 99 17.39 -23.05 -24.18
N TYR A 100 17.04 -22.85 -22.91
CA TYR A 100 16.97 -21.49 -22.32
C TYR A 100 18.34 -20.82 -22.31
N LYS A 101 19.40 -21.57 -21.98
CA LYS A 101 20.77 -21.06 -22.00
C LYS A 101 21.24 -20.78 -23.43
N GLN A 102 20.84 -21.61 -24.41
CA GLN A 102 21.10 -21.34 -25.83
C GLN A 102 20.45 -20.02 -26.29
N ASP A 103 19.21 -19.75 -25.87
CA ASP A 103 18.51 -18.49 -26.17
C ASP A 103 19.27 -17.29 -25.60
N TRP A 104 19.72 -17.37 -24.35
CA TRP A 104 20.55 -16.31 -23.74
C TRP A 104 21.88 -16.10 -24.47
N ILE A 105 22.56 -17.18 -24.86
CA ILE A 105 23.83 -17.11 -25.62
C ILE A 105 23.60 -16.39 -26.95
N LYS A 106 22.54 -16.75 -27.67
CA LYS A 106 22.16 -16.13 -28.94
C LYS A 106 21.86 -14.64 -28.78
N GLU A 107 21.10 -14.28 -27.75
CA GLU A 107 20.73 -12.89 -27.47
C GLU A 107 21.96 -12.04 -27.14
N ALA A 108 22.78 -12.48 -26.18
CA ALA A 108 24.01 -11.78 -25.80
C ALA A 108 24.97 -11.65 -27.00
N SER A 109 25.13 -12.71 -27.79
CA SER A 109 25.96 -12.68 -29.00
C SER A 109 25.44 -11.67 -30.04
N SER A 110 24.11 -11.53 -30.17
CA SER A 110 23.50 -10.58 -31.11
C SER A 110 23.69 -9.11 -30.70
N ARG A 111 23.83 -8.84 -29.39
CA ARG A 111 24.16 -7.51 -28.85
C ARG A 111 25.66 -7.21 -28.86
N GLY A 112 26.49 -8.23 -29.07
CA GLY A 112 27.94 -8.13 -28.95
C GLY A 112 28.43 -8.14 -27.50
N ASP A 113 27.63 -8.69 -26.57
CA ASP A 113 27.99 -8.81 -25.16
C ASP A 113 29.06 -9.89 -24.96
N THR A 114 29.99 -9.66 -24.04
CA THR A 114 30.95 -10.70 -23.61
C THR A 114 30.21 -11.79 -22.84
N LEU A 115 30.32 -13.05 -23.30
CA LEU A 115 29.76 -14.21 -22.61
C LEU A 115 30.67 -14.68 -21.49
N THR A 116 30.09 -14.89 -20.32
CA THR A 116 30.80 -15.35 -19.12
C THR A 116 30.09 -16.52 -18.47
N ILE A 117 30.89 -17.43 -17.94
CA ILE A 117 30.44 -18.51 -17.06
C ILE A 117 31.08 -18.34 -15.69
N TYR A 118 30.37 -18.83 -14.68
CA TYR A 118 30.87 -18.90 -13.32
C TYR A 118 30.91 -20.34 -12.85
N TRP A 119 32.10 -20.76 -12.44
CA TRP A 119 32.32 -22.05 -11.80
C TRP A 119 32.18 -21.91 -10.29
N LEU A 120 31.34 -22.72 -9.68
CA LEU A 120 31.38 -23.03 -8.25
C LEU A 120 32.26 -24.27 -8.09
N GLY A 121 33.41 -24.11 -7.43
CA GLY A 121 34.43 -25.15 -7.34
C GLY A 121 35.36 -25.20 -8.55
N THR A 122 36.36 -26.08 -8.49
CA THR A 122 37.37 -26.21 -9.54
C THR A 122 36.80 -26.95 -10.76
N PRO A 123 36.94 -26.42 -12.00
CA PRO A 123 36.48 -27.11 -13.21
C PRO A 123 36.98 -28.55 -13.28
N ASN A 124 36.10 -29.47 -13.69
CA ASN A 124 36.35 -30.92 -13.78
C ASN A 124 36.59 -31.63 -12.43
N SER A 125 36.33 -30.97 -11.29
CA SER A 125 36.21 -31.62 -9.99
C SER A 125 34.82 -32.29 -9.84
N PRO A 126 34.69 -33.41 -9.10
CA PRO A 126 33.37 -33.96 -8.75
C PRO A 126 32.47 -32.97 -8.00
N ASP A 127 33.07 -32.05 -7.25
CA ASP A 127 32.38 -30.97 -6.52
C ASP A 127 32.46 -29.66 -7.30
N SER A 128 31.99 -29.68 -8.56
CA SER A 128 31.98 -28.51 -9.42
C SER A 128 30.65 -28.32 -10.15
N PHE A 129 30.23 -27.08 -10.25
CA PHE A 129 29.04 -26.64 -10.95
C PHE A 129 29.33 -25.41 -11.79
N VAL A 130 28.68 -25.28 -12.93
CA VAL A 130 28.88 -24.15 -13.86
C VAL A 130 27.55 -23.63 -14.34
N ASP A 131 27.44 -22.30 -14.39
CA ASP A 131 26.33 -21.65 -15.05
C ASP A 131 26.76 -20.44 -15.89
N LEU A 132 25.95 -20.13 -16.90
CA LEU A 132 26.06 -18.92 -17.72
C LEU A 132 25.46 -17.75 -16.96
N CYS A 133 26.30 -16.78 -16.58
CA CYS A 133 25.90 -15.66 -15.75
C CYS A 133 26.85 -14.46 -15.97
N ALA A 134 26.32 -13.24 -15.87
CA ALA A 134 27.09 -12.00 -16.00
C ALA A 134 27.75 -11.55 -14.67
N GLY A 135 27.33 -12.13 -13.55
CA GLY A 135 27.75 -11.73 -12.20
C GLY A 135 27.14 -10.40 -11.74
N PRO A 136 27.70 -9.78 -10.68
CA PRO A 136 28.84 -10.25 -9.89
C PRO A 136 28.46 -11.35 -8.88
N HIS A 137 29.48 -12.07 -8.38
CA HIS A 137 29.38 -13.09 -7.34
C HIS A 137 30.37 -12.80 -6.20
N VAL A 138 30.18 -13.45 -5.05
CA VAL A 138 31.21 -13.51 -3.99
C VAL A 138 32.39 -14.41 -4.41
N GLU A 139 33.51 -14.32 -3.69
CA GLU A 139 34.76 -15.02 -4.02
C GLU A 139 34.72 -16.54 -3.79
N SER A 140 33.90 -17.00 -2.84
CA SER A 140 33.72 -18.41 -2.51
C SER A 140 32.32 -18.68 -1.93
N THR A 141 31.87 -19.94 -1.96
CA THR A 141 30.56 -20.32 -1.42
C THR A 141 30.45 -20.06 0.09
N GLY A 142 31.56 -20.10 0.83
CA GLY A 142 31.59 -19.80 2.27
C GLY A 142 31.33 -18.32 2.60
N LYS A 143 31.28 -17.44 1.61
CA LYS A 143 30.92 -16.01 1.77
C LYS A 143 29.43 -15.71 1.62
N ILE A 144 28.59 -16.72 1.35
CA ILE A 144 27.15 -16.54 1.11
C ILE A 144 26.36 -16.27 2.41
N GLY A 145 26.95 -16.51 3.58
CA GLY A 145 26.32 -16.24 4.88
C GLY A 145 25.17 -17.21 5.19
N SER A 146 24.14 -16.73 5.89
CA SER A 146 22.94 -17.50 6.23
C SER A 146 21.89 -17.39 5.12
N ILE A 147 21.25 -18.51 4.78
CA ILE A 147 20.29 -18.64 3.68
C ILE A 147 18.94 -19.21 4.16
N SER A 148 17.87 -18.91 3.43
CA SER A 148 16.59 -19.63 3.55
C SER A 148 15.79 -19.58 2.24
N LEU A 149 15.10 -20.67 1.91
CA LEU A 149 14.09 -20.75 0.85
C LEU A 149 12.73 -20.29 1.39
N LEU A 150 12.01 -19.52 0.58
CA LEU A 150 10.84 -18.76 1.03
C LEU A 150 9.53 -19.30 0.48
N SER A 151 9.45 -19.56 -0.84
CA SER A 151 8.20 -19.99 -1.49
C SER A 151 8.43 -20.53 -2.90
N ILE A 152 7.42 -21.21 -3.44
CA ILE A 152 7.37 -21.66 -4.83
C ILE A 152 6.28 -20.90 -5.60
N ALA A 153 6.57 -20.50 -6.83
CA ALA A 153 5.59 -19.89 -7.74
C ALA A 153 5.69 -20.47 -9.15
N GLY A 154 4.64 -20.29 -9.95
CA GLY A 154 4.69 -20.53 -11.39
C GLY A 154 5.12 -19.27 -12.13
N ALA A 155 6.01 -19.40 -13.12
CA ALA A 155 6.38 -18.34 -14.03
C ALA A 155 6.32 -18.85 -15.47
N TYR A 156 6.03 -17.97 -16.43
CA TYR A 156 6.14 -18.33 -17.84
C TYR A 156 7.45 -17.80 -18.41
N TRP A 157 8.09 -18.59 -19.28
CA TRP A 157 9.32 -18.14 -19.95
C TRP A 157 9.08 -16.79 -20.66
N ARG A 158 9.93 -15.80 -20.37
CA ARG A 158 9.82 -14.39 -20.85
C ARG A 158 8.51 -13.68 -20.50
N GLY A 159 7.75 -14.20 -19.53
CA GLY A 159 6.49 -13.61 -19.08
C GLY A 159 5.32 -13.74 -20.07
N ASP A 160 5.45 -14.60 -21.10
CA ASP A 160 4.40 -14.86 -22.07
C ASP A 160 3.69 -16.17 -21.74
N GLU A 161 2.39 -16.09 -21.46
CA GLU A 161 1.52 -17.21 -21.07
C GLU A 161 1.44 -18.33 -22.12
N ASN A 162 1.86 -18.07 -23.36
CA ASN A 162 1.93 -19.08 -24.42
C ASN A 162 3.20 -19.93 -24.37
N ASN A 163 4.18 -19.56 -23.53
CA ASN A 163 5.44 -20.30 -23.39
C ASN A 163 5.38 -21.37 -22.29
N THR A 164 6.46 -22.15 -22.15
CA THR A 164 6.61 -23.16 -21.11
C THR A 164 6.42 -22.56 -19.71
N MET A 165 5.60 -23.23 -18.90
CA MET A 165 5.47 -22.93 -17.47
C MET A 165 6.67 -23.48 -16.71
N LEU A 166 7.30 -22.63 -15.92
CA LEU A 166 8.48 -22.88 -15.10
C LEU A 166 8.10 -22.87 -13.63
N THR A 167 8.84 -23.64 -12.84
CA THR A 167 8.78 -23.64 -11.37
C THR A 167 9.81 -22.65 -10.84
N ARG A 168 9.34 -21.56 -10.24
CA ARG A 168 10.18 -20.54 -9.59
C ARG A 168 10.34 -20.87 -8.11
N ILE A 169 11.58 -20.96 -7.64
CA ILE A 169 11.88 -21.07 -6.20
C ILE A 169 12.47 -19.74 -5.72
N TYR A 170 11.86 -19.14 -4.70
CA TYR A 170 12.36 -17.95 -4.03
C TYR A 170 13.22 -18.31 -2.83
N GLY A 171 14.30 -17.57 -2.62
CA GLY A 171 15.15 -17.67 -1.43
C GLY A 171 15.73 -16.31 -1.03
N THR A 172 16.42 -16.27 0.11
CA THR A 172 17.14 -15.09 0.59
C THR A 172 18.48 -15.47 1.22
N ALA A 173 19.36 -14.48 1.34
CA ALA A 173 20.66 -14.62 1.97
C ALA A 173 21.03 -13.33 2.73
N PHE A 174 21.66 -13.50 3.90
CA PHE A 174 22.14 -12.43 4.78
C PHE A 174 23.52 -12.77 5.35
N GLU A 175 24.24 -11.77 5.87
CA GLU A 175 25.62 -11.96 6.36
C GLU A 175 25.69 -12.89 7.57
N ASN A 176 24.63 -12.93 8.37
CA ASN A 176 24.57 -13.74 9.58
C ASN A 176 23.14 -14.18 9.92
N GLN A 177 23.04 -15.14 10.83
CA GLN A 177 21.76 -15.73 11.24
C GLN A 177 20.82 -14.71 11.90
N THR A 178 21.34 -13.75 12.68
CA THR A 178 20.51 -12.74 13.34
C THR A 178 19.77 -11.85 12.33
N GLN A 179 20.45 -11.44 11.25
CA GLN A 179 19.82 -10.68 10.16
C GLN A 179 18.77 -11.51 9.42
N LEU A 180 19.05 -12.79 9.15
CA LEU A 180 18.09 -13.70 8.53
C LEU A 180 16.86 -13.90 9.42
N ASP A 181 17.04 -14.20 10.71
CA ASP A 181 15.95 -14.41 11.66
C ASP A 181 15.07 -13.15 11.78
N THR A 182 15.70 -11.96 11.79
CA THR A 182 14.97 -10.68 11.79
C THR A 182 14.12 -10.53 10.53
N TYR A 183 14.69 -10.83 9.37
CA TYR A 183 13.97 -10.76 8.09
C TYR A 183 12.81 -11.78 8.00
N LEU A 184 13.02 -13.00 8.47
CA LEU A 184 11.98 -14.04 8.49
C LEU A 184 10.85 -13.66 9.46
N ALA A 185 11.16 -13.12 10.64
CA ALA A 185 10.18 -12.60 11.57
C ALA A 185 9.36 -11.44 10.96
N ASP A 186 10.00 -10.55 10.20
CA ASP A 186 9.33 -9.48 9.47
C ASP A 186 8.39 -10.01 8.39
N ILE A 187 8.78 -11.05 7.64
CA ILE A 187 7.90 -11.71 6.67
C ILE A 187 6.68 -12.31 7.36
N GLU A 188 6.90 -13.06 8.44
CA GLU A 188 5.81 -13.71 9.17
C GLU A 188 4.84 -12.65 9.71
N PHE A 189 5.35 -11.59 10.31
CA PHE A 189 4.56 -10.45 10.74
C PHE A 189 3.74 -9.85 9.59
N LYS A 190 4.36 -9.61 8.43
CA LYS A 190 3.69 -9.07 7.24
C LYS A 190 2.58 -9.99 6.73
N GLN A 191 2.80 -11.30 6.69
CA GLN A 191 1.82 -12.27 6.24
C GLN A 191 0.61 -12.35 7.20
N GLN A 192 0.87 -12.36 8.51
CA GLN A 192 -0.19 -12.36 9.52
C GLN A 192 -1.00 -11.06 9.51
N ASN A 193 -0.36 -9.94 9.16
CA ASN A 193 -0.98 -8.63 9.11
C ASN A 193 -1.48 -8.21 7.73
N ASP A 194 -1.41 -9.08 6.73
CA ASP A 194 -2.00 -8.81 5.41
C ASP A 194 -3.48 -8.42 5.57
N HIS A 195 -3.87 -7.28 5.01
CA HIS A 195 -5.24 -6.77 5.17
C HIS A 195 -6.30 -7.76 4.69
N ARG A 196 -6.00 -8.68 3.76
CA ARG A 196 -6.94 -9.72 3.28
C ARG A 196 -7.16 -10.78 4.34
N VAL A 197 -6.12 -11.13 5.10
CA VAL A 197 -6.18 -12.09 6.21
C VAL A 197 -6.90 -11.44 7.40
N LEU A 198 -6.44 -10.26 7.81
CA LEU A 198 -7.04 -9.52 8.93
C LEU A 198 -8.47 -9.08 8.64
N GLY A 199 -8.74 -8.57 7.43
CA GLY A 199 -10.06 -8.10 7.02
C GLY A 199 -11.11 -9.20 7.05
N LYS A 200 -10.73 -10.44 6.74
CA LYS A 200 -11.59 -11.62 6.92
C LYS A 200 -11.74 -11.98 8.40
N LYS A 201 -10.63 -12.03 9.15
CA LYS A 201 -10.64 -12.39 10.58
C LYS A 201 -11.47 -11.44 11.44
N LEU A 202 -11.44 -10.15 11.11
CA LEU A 202 -12.13 -9.07 11.82
C LEU A 202 -13.49 -8.72 11.22
N ASP A 203 -13.94 -9.46 10.19
CA ASP A 203 -15.21 -9.24 9.49
C ASP A 203 -15.37 -7.78 9.01
N LEU A 204 -14.43 -7.27 8.22
CA LEU A 204 -14.43 -5.87 7.76
C LEU A 204 -14.91 -5.70 6.32
N PHE A 205 -14.63 -6.67 5.46
CA PHE A 205 -15.05 -6.64 4.07
C PHE A 205 -15.11 -8.04 3.48
N ALA A 206 -15.86 -8.16 2.40
CA ALA A 206 -16.05 -9.38 1.64
C ALA A 206 -15.90 -9.14 0.14
N PHE A 207 -15.57 -10.21 -0.56
CA PHE A 207 -15.57 -10.31 -2.02
C PHE A 207 -16.54 -11.40 -2.44
N SER A 208 -17.16 -11.24 -3.61
CA SER A 208 -18.10 -12.22 -4.16
C SER A 208 -17.88 -12.34 -5.66
N ASP A 209 -17.74 -13.57 -6.14
CA ASP A 209 -17.61 -13.86 -7.58
C ASP A 209 -18.85 -13.41 -8.35
N MET A 210 -20.03 -13.43 -7.72
CA MET A 210 -21.27 -12.92 -8.31
C MET A 210 -21.28 -11.39 -8.48
N VAL A 211 -20.58 -10.67 -7.60
CA VAL A 211 -20.45 -9.20 -7.68
C VAL A 211 -19.32 -8.82 -8.64
N GLY A 212 -18.26 -9.62 -8.69
CA GLY A 212 -17.16 -9.49 -9.63
C GLY A 212 -15.85 -9.02 -8.98
N LYS A 213 -14.74 -9.35 -9.65
CA LYS A 213 -13.38 -9.02 -9.19
C LYS A 213 -13.17 -7.50 -9.17
N GLY A 214 -12.66 -6.98 -8.06
CA GLY A 214 -12.35 -5.56 -7.89
C GLY A 214 -13.49 -4.70 -7.35
N PHE A 215 -14.60 -5.32 -6.90
CA PHE A 215 -15.72 -4.64 -6.25
C PHE A 215 -15.79 -5.08 -4.78
N VAL A 216 -15.26 -4.24 -3.89
CA VAL A 216 -15.20 -4.50 -2.45
C VAL A 216 -16.57 -4.27 -1.82
N MET A 217 -17.04 -5.19 -0.99
CA MET A 217 -18.20 -4.99 -0.12
C MET A 217 -17.75 -4.81 1.32
N TYR A 218 -18.04 -3.67 1.92
CA TYR A 218 -17.78 -3.46 3.35
C TYR A 218 -18.91 -4.05 4.19
N THR A 219 -18.55 -4.80 5.23
CA THR A 219 -19.48 -5.35 6.23
C THR A 219 -19.93 -4.23 7.20
N PRO A 220 -20.80 -4.49 8.18
CA PRO A 220 -21.14 -3.48 9.18
C PRO A 220 -19.90 -2.89 9.88
N LYS A 221 -18.94 -3.74 10.32
CA LYS A 221 -17.72 -3.29 11.01
C LYS A 221 -16.82 -2.46 10.09
N GLY A 222 -16.59 -2.89 8.86
CA GLY A 222 -15.79 -2.10 7.91
C GLY A 222 -16.46 -0.78 7.51
N THR A 223 -17.79 -0.78 7.41
CA THR A 223 -18.56 0.44 7.11
C THR A 223 -18.43 1.48 8.23
N ILE A 224 -18.43 1.04 9.50
CA ILE A 224 -18.18 1.92 10.65
C ILE A 224 -16.80 2.59 10.51
N ILE A 225 -15.73 1.80 10.30
CA ILE A 225 -14.36 2.34 10.16
C ILE A 225 -14.32 3.40 9.06
N LYS A 226 -14.89 3.10 7.89
CA LYS A 226 -14.94 4.02 6.75
C LYS A 226 -15.69 5.32 7.09
N ASN A 227 -16.81 5.23 7.78
CA ASN A 227 -17.61 6.39 8.19
C ASN A 227 -16.89 7.23 9.25
N GLU A 228 -16.24 6.61 10.24
CA GLU A 228 -15.46 7.33 11.25
C GLU A 228 -14.30 8.10 10.63
N LEU A 229 -13.59 7.48 9.67
CA LEU A 229 -12.55 8.15 8.89
C LEU A 229 -13.09 9.37 8.14
N LYS A 230 -14.22 9.21 7.42
CA LYS A 230 -14.91 10.31 6.72
C LYS A 230 -15.30 11.43 7.69
N ASN A 231 -15.96 11.09 8.80
CA ASN A 231 -16.46 12.04 9.78
C ASN A 231 -15.32 12.81 10.43
N ALA A 232 -14.21 12.15 10.76
CA ALA A 232 -13.01 12.79 11.29
C ALA A 232 -12.41 13.77 10.29
N LEU A 233 -12.24 13.36 9.02
CA LEU A 233 -11.71 14.26 7.98
C LEU A 233 -12.59 15.48 7.76
N VAL A 234 -13.91 15.30 7.65
CA VAL A 234 -14.88 16.38 7.47
C VAL A 234 -14.84 17.32 8.68
N SER A 235 -14.83 16.78 9.90
CA SER A 235 -14.74 17.54 11.14
C SER A 235 -13.49 18.43 11.21
N ILE A 236 -12.33 17.91 10.81
CA ILE A 236 -11.08 18.69 10.74
C ILE A 236 -11.18 19.74 9.62
N SER A 237 -11.63 19.33 8.43
CA SER A 237 -11.72 20.19 7.25
C SER A 237 -12.66 21.39 7.45
N LYS A 238 -13.72 21.25 8.27
CA LYS A 238 -14.66 22.33 8.61
C LYS A 238 -13.97 23.55 9.23
N LYS A 239 -12.90 23.36 10.02
CA LYS A 239 -12.12 24.46 10.62
C LYS A 239 -11.47 25.37 9.57
N TYR A 240 -11.27 24.84 8.35
CA TYR A 240 -10.63 25.52 7.23
C TYR A 240 -11.67 26.03 6.21
N GLY A 241 -12.96 26.04 6.55
CA GLY A 241 -14.02 26.55 5.67
C GLY A 241 -14.32 25.64 4.47
N VAL A 242 -13.98 24.35 4.56
CA VAL A 242 -14.30 23.35 3.55
C VAL A 242 -15.79 23.01 3.57
N GLN A 243 -16.39 22.88 2.39
CA GLN A 243 -17.79 22.57 2.17
C GLN A 243 -17.96 21.21 1.50
N GLU A 244 -18.84 20.37 2.04
CA GLU A 244 -19.18 19.10 1.41
C GLU A 244 -20.07 19.33 0.18
N VAL A 245 -19.79 18.59 -0.90
CA VAL A 245 -20.62 18.54 -2.11
C VAL A 245 -20.97 17.10 -2.47
N ASN A 246 -21.94 16.92 -3.37
CA ASN A 246 -22.30 15.61 -3.90
C ASN A 246 -22.49 15.69 -5.41
N ILE A 247 -21.85 14.77 -6.14
CA ILE A 247 -21.89 14.72 -7.62
C ILE A 247 -22.36 13.35 -8.12
N PRO A 248 -22.93 13.27 -9.32
CA PRO A 248 -23.28 11.98 -9.93
C PRO A 248 -22.05 11.09 -10.16
N HIS A 249 -22.26 9.78 -10.36
CA HIS A 249 -21.20 8.82 -10.65
C HIS A 249 -20.92 8.64 -12.15
N MET A 250 -21.72 9.28 -13.00
CA MET A 250 -21.65 9.17 -14.45
C MET A 250 -21.78 10.53 -15.11
N ALA A 251 -21.08 10.72 -16.22
CA ALA A 251 -21.17 11.92 -17.05
C ALA A 251 -21.01 11.60 -18.53
N LYS A 252 -21.37 12.56 -19.39
CA LYS A 252 -21.05 12.48 -20.82
C LYS A 252 -19.53 12.46 -21.00
N ILE A 253 -19.04 11.71 -21.98
CA ILE A 253 -17.61 11.62 -22.30
C ILE A 253 -16.99 13.01 -22.57
N ASP A 254 -17.77 13.96 -23.09
CA ASP A 254 -17.29 15.31 -23.40
C ASP A 254 -16.78 16.06 -22.16
N LEU A 255 -17.27 15.75 -20.97
CA LEU A 255 -16.74 16.29 -19.71
C LEU A 255 -15.27 15.86 -19.50
N TYR A 256 -14.95 14.60 -19.83
CA TYR A 256 -13.61 14.04 -19.68
C TYR A 256 -12.68 14.42 -20.83
N LYS A 257 -13.19 14.59 -22.05
CA LYS A 257 -12.43 15.18 -23.17
C LYS A 257 -12.05 16.63 -22.87
N THR A 258 -13.01 17.41 -22.36
CA THR A 258 -12.76 18.82 -21.99
C THR A 258 -11.67 18.90 -20.92
N SER A 259 -11.70 18.02 -19.92
CA SER A 259 -10.66 17.99 -18.87
C SER A 259 -9.34 17.30 -19.27
N GLY A 260 -9.29 16.57 -20.39
CA GLY A 260 -8.11 15.78 -20.82
C GLY A 260 -7.99 14.40 -20.15
N HIS A 261 -8.99 13.99 -19.37
CA HIS A 261 -9.02 12.69 -18.71
C HIS A 261 -9.46 11.55 -19.64
N ALA A 262 -10.17 11.86 -20.72
CA ALA A 262 -10.59 10.85 -21.68
C ALA A 262 -9.36 10.18 -22.33
N GLU A 263 -8.36 10.97 -22.71
CA GLU A 263 -7.12 10.50 -23.32
C GLU A 263 -6.21 9.81 -22.29
N LYS A 264 -6.17 10.33 -21.05
CA LYS A 264 -5.35 9.76 -19.97
C LYS A 264 -5.82 8.39 -19.53
N PHE A 265 -7.13 8.22 -19.33
CA PHE A 265 -7.69 6.96 -18.86
C PHE A 265 -8.03 6.02 -19.99
N ALA A 266 -8.32 6.52 -21.21
CA ALA A 266 -8.54 5.74 -22.44
C ALA A 266 -9.25 4.39 -22.19
N ASP A 267 -8.50 3.28 -22.25
CA ASP A 267 -8.98 1.90 -22.11
C ASP A 267 -9.46 1.54 -20.69
N GLU A 268 -9.21 2.38 -19.68
CA GLU A 268 -9.63 2.20 -18.29
C GLU A 268 -11.04 2.80 -18.02
N LEU A 269 -11.71 3.37 -19.01
CA LEU A 269 -13.04 3.98 -18.83
C LEU A 269 -14.17 2.96 -19.00
N PHE A 270 -14.99 2.80 -17.95
CA PHE A 270 -16.24 2.06 -18.09
C PHE A 270 -17.31 2.90 -18.81
N THR A 271 -17.82 2.38 -19.93
CA THR A 271 -18.92 2.98 -20.70
C THR A 271 -20.28 2.38 -20.31
N VAL A 272 -21.31 3.23 -20.26
CA VAL A 272 -22.70 2.83 -20.03
C VAL A 272 -23.58 3.40 -21.13
N LYS A 273 -24.40 2.55 -21.75
CA LYS A 273 -25.34 2.94 -22.81
C LYS A 273 -26.76 2.83 -22.31
N THR A 274 -27.56 3.88 -22.53
CA THR A 274 -28.98 3.85 -22.21
C THR A 274 -29.77 3.13 -23.30
N HIS A 275 -30.98 2.68 -22.98
CA HIS A 275 -31.92 2.14 -23.96
C HIS A 275 -32.33 3.15 -25.04
N TYR A 276 -32.08 4.44 -24.82
CA TYR A 276 -32.41 5.53 -25.74
C TYR A 276 -31.21 5.98 -26.60
N GLY A 277 -30.07 5.30 -26.50
CA GLY A 277 -28.89 5.56 -27.32
C GLY A 277 -27.91 6.58 -26.74
N ASP A 278 -28.20 7.16 -25.56
CA ASP A 278 -27.23 8.02 -24.88
C ASP A 278 -26.07 7.18 -24.31
N GLU A 279 -24.86 7.72 -24.42
CA GLU A 279 -23.64 7.12 -23.90
C GLU A 279 -23.04 7.98 -22.78
N PHE A 280 -22.75 7.32 -21.67
CA PHE A 280 -22.15 7.90 -20.48
C PHE A 280 -20.92 7.10 -20.09
N VAL A 281 -20.09 7.69 -19.23
CA VAL A 281 -18.92 7.05 -18.65
C VAL A 281 -19.02 7.13 -17.14
N LEU A 282 -18.69 6.03 -16.45
CA LEU A 282 -18.52 6.06 -15.00
C LEU A 282 -17.27 6.88 -14.66
N LYS A 283 -17.39 7.79 -13.68
CA LYS A 283 -16.34 8.76 -13.42
C LYS A 283 -15.03 8.09 -12.94
N PRO A 284 -13.88 8.36 -13.59
CA PRO A 284 -12.58 7.89 -13.11
C PRO A 284 -11.93 8.86 -12.10
N VAL A 285 -12.43 10.11 -12.06
CA VAL A 285 -12.01 11.22 -11.19
C VAL A 285 -13.19 12.16 -10.89
N ASN A 286 -13.14 12.91 -9.77
CA ASN A 286 -14.21 13.85 -9.40
C ASN A 286 -14.00 15.26 -9.93
N CYS A 287 -12.75 15.69 -10.15
CA CYS A 287 -12.38 17.05 -10.55
C CYS A 287 -13.29 17.69 -11.61
N PRO A 288 -13.67 17.01 -12.73
CA PRO A 288 -14.45 17.64 -13.78
C PRO A 288 -15.88 17.97 -13.36
N HIS A 289 -16.43 17.30 -12.35
CA HIS A 289 -17.76 17.62 -11.82
C HIS A 289 -17.72 18.80 -10.86
N HIS A 290 -16.68 18.90 -10.04
CA HIS A 290 -16.52 20.02 -9.10
C HIS A 290 -16.33 21.34 -9.86
N THR A 291 -15.72 21.33 -11.05
CA THR A 291 -15.67 22.51 -11.93
C THR A 291 -17.07 22.93 -12.41
N GLN A 292 -18.00 22.00 -12.62
CA GLN A 292 -19.38 22.34 -12.98
C GLN A 292 -20.15 22.95 -11.81
N ILE A 293 -19.88 22.51 -10.58
CA ILE A 293 -20.43 23.18 -9.38
C ILE A 293 -19.89 24.61 -9.28
N TYR A 294 -18.59 24.81 -9.51
CA TYR A 294 -18.01 26.15 -9.54
C TYR A 294 -18.71 27.03 -10.60
N ALA A 295 -18.84 26.53 -11.83
CA ALA A 295 -19.42 27.23 -12.97
C ALA A 295 -20.93 27.50 -12.87
N SER A 296 -21.64 26.86 -11.94
CA SER A 296 -23.11 26.97 -11.81
C SER A 296 -23.65 28.38 -11.54
N ARG A 297 -22.79 29.30 -11.10
CA ARG A 297 -23.13 30.72 -10.91
C ARG A 297 -21.90 31.62 -11.04
N PRO A 298 -22.08 32.92 -11.36
CA PRO A 298 -20.99 33.89 -11.36
C PRO A 298 -20.28 33.97 -10.01
N ARG A 299 -18.97 34.23 -10.03
CA ARG A 299 -18.10 34.33 -8.85
C ARG A 299 -17.41 35.68 -8.79
N SER A 300 -17.26 36.23 -7.59
CA SER A 300 -16.41 37.39 -7.30
C SER A 300 -15.12 36.93 -6.61
N TYR A 301 -14.04 37.70 -6.72
CA TYR A 301 -12.82 37.49 -5.93
C TYR A 301 -13.10 37.40 -4.41
N ARG A 302 -14.19 38.03 -3.93
CA ARG A 302 -14.65 37.97 -2.54
C ARG A 302 -15.24 36.61 -2.13
N ASP A 303 -15.71 35.83 -3.09
CA ASP A 303 -16.18 34.47 -2.84
C ASP A 303 -15.01 33.49 -2.69
N LEU A 304 -13.83 33.84 -3.20
CA LEU A 304 -12.64 33.00 -3.18
C LEU A 304 -11.85 33.19 -1.88
N PRO A 305 -11.32 32.11 -1.29
CA PRO A 305 -11.26 30.75 -1.82
C PRO A 305 -12.54 29.92 -1.55
N ILE A 306 -12.96 29.13 -2.54
CA ILE A 306 -14.05 28.15 -2.43
C ILE A 306 -13.43 26.77 -2.29
N ARG A 307 -13.84 25.99 -1.29
CA ARG A 307 -13.21 24.70 -0.96
C ARG A 307 -14.25 23.59 -0.93
N TYR A 308 -14.19 22.66 -1.88
CA TYR A 308 -15.06 21.50 -1.92
C TYR A 308 -14.36 20.25 -1.38
N ILE A 309 -15.14 19.36 -0.77
CA ILE A 309 -14.74 18.00 -0.42
C ILE A 309 -15.89 17.03 -0.70
N GLU A 310 -15.55 15.84 -1.15
CA GLU A 310 -16.52 14.77 -1.34
C GLU A 310 -15.85 13.39 -1.23
N SER A 311 -16.33 12.56 -0.31
CA SER A 311 -16.04 11.12 -0.29
C SER A 311 -17.03 10.39 -1.19
N THR A 312 -16.59 9.99 -2.39
CA THR A 312 -17.47 9.39 -3.41
C THR A 312 -16.73 8.37 -4.28
N GLN A 313 -17.49 7.43 -4.86
CA GLN A 313 -16.97 6.33 -5.68
C GLN A 313 -16.45 6.83 -7.03
N GLN A 314 -15.25 6.37 -7.40
CA GLN A 314 -14.65 6.45 -8.72
C GLN A 314 -14.49 5.04 -9.29
N HIS A 315 -14.43 4.93 -10.62
CA HIS A 315 -14.35 3.66 -11.32
C HIS A 315 -13.25 3.68 -12.38
N ARG A 316 -12.44 2.62 -12.43
CA ARG A 316 -11.39 2.41 -13.43
C ARG A 316 -11.34 0.93 -13.81
N ASP A 317 -11.31 0.60 -15.10
CA ASP A 317 -11.19 -0.78 -15.56
C ASP A 317 -9.75 -1.27 -15.44
N GLU A 318 -9.34 -1.49 -14.20
CA GLU A 318 -8.03 -1.98 -13.84
C GLU A 318 -7.77 -3.36 -14.46
N LYS A 319 -6.55 -3.55 -14.98
CA LYS A 319 -6.11 -4.84 -15.55
C LYS A 319 -6.38 -5.98 -14.56
N PRO A 320 -6.97 -7.11 -15.00
CA PRO A 320 -7.37 -8.18 -14.09
C PRO A 320 -6.26 -8.71 -13.17
N GLY A 321 -5.01 -8.77 -13.66
CA GLY A 321 -3.83 -9.19 -12.89
C GLY A 321 -3.36 -8.18 -11.85
N ALA A 322 -3.75 -6.91 -11.97
CA ALA A 322 -3.37 -5.85 -11.03
C ALA A 322 -4.35 -5.69 -9.86
N ILE A 323 -5.57 -6.23 -9.97
CA ILE A 323 -6.59 -6.15 -8.92
C ILE A 323 -6.15 -7.00 -7.71
N GLY A 324 -6.08 -6.38 -6.53
CA GLY A 324 -5.59 -7.02 -5.32
C GLY A 324 -6.19 -6.40 -4.06
N GLY A 325 -7.01 -7.19 -3.36
CA GLY A 325 -7.61 -6.82 -2.06
C GLY A 325 -8.25 -5.43 -2.07
N LEU A 326 -7.93 -4.64 -1.05
CA LEU A 326 -8.32 -3.22 -0.94
C LEU A 326 -7.32 -2.27 -1.64
N ASN A 327 -6.12 -2.75 -1.95
CA ASN A 327 -5.04 -1.92 -2.48
C ASN A 327 -5.29 -1.49 -3.94
N ARG A 328 -5.94 -2.32 -4.74
CA ARG A 328 -6.28 -1.98 -6.13
C ARG A 328 -7.60 -2.63 -6.52
N SER A 329 -8.60 -1.80 -6.76
CA SER A 329 -9.98 -2.19 -7.06
C SER A 329 -10.50 -1.40 -8.26
N ARG A 330 -11.58 -1.89 -8.88
CA ARG A 330 -12.25 -1.24 -10.02
C ARG A 330 -13.23 -0.17 -9.58
N SER A 331 -13.78 -0.30 -8.38
CA SER A 331 -14.57 0.73 -7.70
C SER A 331 -13.87 1.06 -6.39
N PHE A 332 -13.64 2.34 -6.15
CA PHE A 332 -13.05 2.81 -4.90
C PHE A 332 -13.59 4.18 -4.53
N GLU A 333 -13.74 4.40 -3.22
CA GLU A 333 -14.05 5.73 -2.70
C GLU A 333 -12.77 6.51 -2.44
N ILE A 334 -12.79 7.80 -2.76
CA ILE A 334 -11.69 8.72 -2.46
C ILE A 334 -12.26 9.98 -1.81
N ASP A 335 -11.51 10.55 -0.87
CA ASP A 335 -11.82 11.80 -0.17
C ASP A 335 -11.40 13.04 -0.97
N ASP A 336 -11.86 13.11 -2.21
CA ASP A 336 -11.40 14.09 -3.17
C ASP A 336 -11.84 15.52 -2.80
N GLY A 337 -10.93 16.48 -2.91
CA GLY A 337 -11.18 17.88 -2.60
C GLY A 337 -10.60 18.82 -3.64
N HIS A 338 -11.35 19.89 -3.93
CA HIS A 338 -10.97 20.89 -4.91
C HIS A 338 -11.15 22.29 -4.34
N THR A 339 -10.06 23.04 -4.25
CA THR A 339 -10.07 24.44 -3.82
C THR A 339 -9.89 25.34 -5.03
N PHE A 340 -10.81 26.26 -5.26
CA PHE A 340 -10.71 27.32 -6.26
C PHE A 340 -10.28 28.60 -5.58
N CYS A 341 -9.17 29.18 -6.01
CA CYS A 341 -8.61 30.38 -5.40
C CYS A 341 -7.98 31.32 -6.43
N THR A 342 -7.66 32.53 -5.99
CA THR A 342 -6.85 33.46 -6.78
C THR A 342 -5.37 33.03 -6.76
N PRO A 343 -4.54 33.44 -7.75
CA PRO A 343 -3.12 33.13 -7.75
C PRO A 343 -2.39 33.52 -6.44
N GLU A 344 -2.76 34.64 -5.84
CA GLU A 344 -2.17 35.15 -4.60
C GLU A 344 -2.52 34.29 -3.37
N GLN A 345 -3.61 33.53 -3.44
CA GLN A 345 -4.09 32.67 -2.36
C GLN A 345 -3.48 31.25 -2.38
N ILE A 346 -2.86 30.83 -3.48
CA ILE A 346 -2.38 29.44 -3.67
C ILE A 346 -1.52 28.96 -2.50
N LYS A 347 -0.51 29.75 -2.11
CA LYS A 347 0.42 29.38 -1.03
C LYS A 347 -0.30 29.11 0.28
N GLN A 348 -1.23 29.99 0.66
CA GLN A 348 -1.98 29.83 1.90
C GLN A 348 -2.93 28.63 1.84
N GLU A 349 -3.54 28.35 0.69
CA GLU A 349 -4.41 27.19 0.50
C GLU A 349 -3.66 25.86 0.49
N ALA A 350 -2.45 25.83 -0.07
CA ALA A 350 -1.56 24.68 0.04
C ALA A 350 -1.15 24.43 1.50
N ILE A 351 -0.78 25.48 2.24
CA ILE A 351 -0.48 25.39 3.69
C ILE A 351 -1.69 24.88 4.48
N ASN A 352 -2.88 25.44 4.25
CA ASN A 352 -4.11 25.02 4.92
C ASN A 352 -4.39 23.54 4.66
N THR A 353 -4.22 23.09 3.41
CA THR A 353 -4.40 21.68 3.05
C THR A 353 -3.41 20.77 3.76
N THR A 354 -2.13 21.14 3.80
CA THR A 354 -1.09 20.39 4.53
C THR A 354 -1.41 20.32 6.03
N LYS A 355 -1.94 21.37 6.65
CA LYS A 355 -2.36 21.33 8.06
C LYS A 355 -3.53 20.38 8.31
N ILE A 356 -4.47 20.26 7.37
CA ILE A 356 -5.53 19.23 7.46
C ILE A 356 -4.91 17.83 7.41
N ILE A 357 -3.92 17.60 6.53
CA ILE A 357 -3.18 16.33 6.45
C ILE A 357 -2.46 16.05 7.78
N GLU A 358 -1.74 17.04 8.32
CA GLU A 358 -1.04 16.97 9.60
C GLU A 358 -1.99 16.62 10.76
N GLU A 359 -3.10 17.34 10.92
CA GLU A 359 -4.08 17.07 11.98
C GLU A 359 -4.69 15.66 11.85
N PHE A 360 -5.04 15.26 10.62
CA PHE A 360 -5.66 13.96 10.37
C PHE A 360 -4.67 12.81 10.61
N TYR A 361 -3.42 12.94 10.15
CA TYR A 361 -2.39 11.93 10.35
C TYR A 361 -1.91 11.87 11.79
N THR A 362 -1.87 12.99 12.50
CA THR A 362 -1.55 13.02 13.94
C THR A 362 -2.59 12.23 14.74
N ALA A 363 -3.88 12.37 14.42
CA ALA A 363 -4.96 11.62 15.07
C ALA A 363 -4.92 10.10 14.82
N LEU A 364 -4.07 9.65 13.90
CA LEU A 364 -3.82 8.24 13.56
C LEU A 364 -2.39 7.78 13.89
N GLY A 365 -1.54 8.65 14.47
CA GLY A 365 -0.14 8.33 14.76
C GLY A 365 0.75 8.19 13.52
N MET A 366 0.29 8.70 12.38
CA MET A 366 0.96 8.61 11.08
C MET A 366 1.86 9.82 10.80
N TRP A 367 1.59 10.97 11.44
CA TRP A 367 2.44 12.15 11.30
C TRP A 367 3.82 11.91 11.92
N GLY A 368 4.88 12.35 11.23
CA GLY A 368 6.28 12.05 11.60
C GLY A 368 6.84 10.74 11.02
N ASN A 369 5.98 9.80 10.61
CA ASN A 369 6.37 8.53 9.96
C ASN A 369 6.27 8.58 8.42
N HIS A 370 6.22 9.80 7.87
CA HIS A 370 6.11 10.04 6.43
C HIS A 370 7.33 10.82 5.93
N TRP A 371 7.57 10.75 4.63
CA TRP A 371 8.45 11.69 3.94
C TRP A 371 7.68 12.41 2.82
N VAL A 372 8.16 13.56 2.41
CA VAL A 372 7.47 14.40 1.42
C VAL A 372 8.18 14.35 0.07
N SER A 373 7.43 14.01 -0.97
CA SER A 373 7.85 14.06 -2.37
C SER A 373 7.34 15.35 -3.02
N LEU A 374 8.25 16.12 -3.61
CA LEU A 374 7.95 17.25 -4.47
C LEU A 374 7.95 16.73 -5.91
N SER A 375 6.80 16.26 -6.34
CA SER A 375 6.59 15.56 -7.61
C SER A 375 6.52 16.58 -8.75
N PHE A 376 7.63 16.72 -9.49
CA PHE A 376 7.84 17.76 -10.51
C PHE A 376 7.73 17.18 -11.92
N ARG A 377 7.50 18.04 -12.92
CA ARG A 377 7.46 17.57 -14.33
C ARG A 377 8.85 17.15 -14.77
N ASP A 378 8.92 16.15 -15.65
CA ASP A 378 10.18 15.80 -16.29
C ASP A 378 10.56 16.90 -17.31
N PRO A 379 11.67 17.63 -17.12
CA PRO A 379 12.09 18.67 -18.05
C PRO A 379 12.47 18.13 -19.43
N LYS A 380 12.72 16.81 -19.57
CA LYS A 380 13.07 16.16 -20.84
C LYS A 380 11.85 15.76 -21.67
N THR A 381 10.67 15.65 -21.06
CA THR A 381 9.42 15.28 -21.75
C THR A 381 8.26 16.22 -21.40
N PRO A 382 8.41 17.55 -21.61
CA PRO A 382 7.39 18.55 -21.25
C PRO A 382 6.06 18.34 -21.97
N GLU A 383 6.06 17.74 -23.16
CA GLU A 383 4.87 17.43 -23.97
C GLU A 383 3.90 16.44 -23.32
N LYS A 384 4.34 15.70 -22.29
CA LYS A 384 3.48 14.81 -21.50
C LYS A 384 2.57 15.56 -20.52
N TYR A 385 2.80 16.85 -20.32
CA TYR A 385 2.13 17.67 -19.33
C TYR A 385 1.30 18.76 -20.00
N ILE A 386 0.20 19.15 -19.37
CA ILE A 386 -0.72 20.19 -19.84
C ILE A 386 -0.43 21.49 -19.09
N GLY A 387 -0.40 22.60 -19.81
CA GLY A 387 -0.21 23.95 -19.26
C GLY A 387 1.04 24.62 -19.82
N ASP A 388 1.14 25.93 -19.62
CA ASP A 388 2.23 26.74 -20.14
C ASP A 388 3.45 26.68 -19.19
N ASP A 389 4.67 26.89 -19.71
CA ASP A 389 5.89 26.80 -18.91
C ASP A 389 5.90 27.72 -17.70
N THR A 390 5.36 28.93 -17.85
CA THR A 390 5.27 29.92 -16.77
C THR A 390 4.37 29.46 -15.62
N ASP A 391 3.28 28.75 -15.93
CA ASP A 391 2.38 28.22 -14.91
C ASP A 391 3.08 27.10 -14.13
N TRP A 392 3.82 26.24 -14.83
CA TRP A 392 4.59 25.15 -14.23
C TRP A 392 5.70 25.66 -13.32
N GLU A 393 6.49 26.64 -13.78
CA GLU A 393 7.52 27.29 -12.96
C GLU A 393 6.92 27.93 -11.72
N THR A 394 5.80 28.64 -11.87
CA THR A 394 5.07 29.25 -10.74
C THR A 394 4.60 28.20 -9.74
N ALA A 395 3.94 27.14 -10.21
CA ALA A 395 3.42 26.07 -9.37
C ALA A 395 4.54 25.35 -8.59
N GLN A 396 5.65 25.01 -9.27
CA GLN A 396 6.77 24.30 -8.67
C GLN A 396 7.50 25.17 -7.62
N ASN A 397 7.70 26.46 -7.91
CA ASN A 397 8.29 27.40 -6.96
C ASN A 397 7.40 27.59 -5.73
N LEU A 398 6.08 27.70 -5.91
CA LEU A 398 5.13 27.79 -4.80
C LEU A 398 5.20 26.54 -3.90
N LEU A 399 5.35 25.34 -4.47
CA LEU A 399 5.52 24.12 -3.68
C LEU A 399 6.83 24.09 -2.89
N LEU A 400 7.93 24.59 -3.45
CA LEU A 400 9.19 24.77 -2.72
C LEU A 400 9.02 25.72 -1.54
N GLU A 401 8.37 26.86 -1.76
CA GLU A 401 8.11 27.82 -0.68
C GLU A 401 7.22 27.24 0.42
N VAL A 402 6.20 26.46 0.07
CA VAL A 402 5.33 25.78 1.04
C VAL A 402 6.13 24.74 1.82
N ASN A 403 6.95 23.94 1.15
CA ASN A 403 7.87 22.99 1.76
C ASN A 403 8.78 23.64 2.80
N ASP A 404 9.39 24.78 2.44
CA ASP A 404 10.31 25.50 3.31
C ASP A 404 9.59 26.17 4.48
N THR A 405 8.44 26.79 4.21
CA THR A 405 7.61 27.47 5.23
C THR A 405 7.15 26.50 6.32
N LEU A 406 6.85 25.26 5.94
CA LEU A 406 6.36 24.22 6.84
C LEU A 406 7.49 23.30 7.37
N GLY A 407 8.72 23.47 6.90
CA GLY A 407 9.85 22.65 7.33
C GLY A 407 9.70 21.16 6.99
N LEU A 408 9.10 20.84 5.84
CA LEU A 408 8.75 19.46 5.46
C LEU A 408 9.94 18.61 5.00
N ASN A 409 11.09 19.24 4.69
CA ASN A 409 12.31 18.58 4.18
C ASN A 409 12.04 17.66 2.97
N GLY A 410 11.13 18.09 2.10
CA GLY A 410 10.73 17.33 0.91
C GLY A 410 11.85 17.17 -0.11
N LYS A 411 11.74 16.11 -0.91
CA LYS A 411 12.69 15.77 -1.97
C LYS A 411 12.07 15.97 -3.33
N VAL A 412 12.78 16.64 -4.24
CA VAL A 412 12.34 16.79 -5.63
C VAL A 412 12.42 15.45 -6.35
N MET A 413 11.30 15.05 -6.93
CA MET A 413 11.16 13.84 -7.74
C MET A 413 10.68 14.24 -9.14
N GLU A 414 11.64 14.39 -10.07
CA GLU A 414 11.35 14.75 -11.45
C GLU A 414 10.63 13.60 -12.18
N GLY A 415 9.61 13.94 -12.97
CA GLY A 415 8.81 12.97 -13.73
C GLY A 415 7.57 12.46 -13.00
N GLU A 416 7.46 12.69 -11.69
CA GLU A 416 6.37 12.17 -10.85
C GLU A 416 5.14 13.11 -10.75
N ALA A 417 5.19 14.29 -11.36
CA ALA A 417 4.04 15.21 -11.42
C ALA A 417 2.82 14.57 -12.12
N ALA A 418 1.63 15.08 -11.80
CA ALA A 418 0.44 14.72 -12.58
C ALA A 418 0.35 15.54 -13.87
N LEU A 419 -0.54 15.09 -14.75
CA LEU A 419 -0.77 15.66 -16.07
C LEU A 419 -0.92 17.18 -16.10
N TYR A 420 -1.58 17.78 -15.10
CA TYR A 420 -1.98 19.20 -15.09
C TYR A 420 -1.31 20.03 -13.99
N GLY A 421 -0.31 19.48 -13.29
CA GLY A 421 0.46 20.26 -12.32
C GLY A 421 1.32 19.45 -11.34
N PRO A 422 2.26 20.12 -10.65
CA PRO A 422 3.16 19.48 -9.69
C PRO A 422 2.44 19.20 -8.36
N LYS A 423 3.01 18.31 -7.55
CA LYS A 423 2.39 17.88 -6.28
C LYS A 423 3.35 17.90 -5.09
N LEU A 424 2.78 18.13 -3.92
CA LEU A 424 3.33 17.81 -2.62
C LEU A 424 2.69 16.51 -2.15
N ASP A 425 3.43 15.40 -2.25
CA ASP A 425 2.95 14.06 -1.95
C ASP A 425 3.49 13.56 -0.60
N PHE A 426 2.59 13.06 0.25
CA PHE A 426 2.91 12.51 1.57
C PHE A 426 3.03 11.00 1.46
N MET A 427 4.27 10.52 1.59
CA MET A 427 4.66 9.14 1.35
C MET A 427 4.81 8.41 2.68
N LEU A 428 4.07 7.32 2.85
CA LEU A 428 4.15 6.44 4.02
C LEU A 428 4.53 5.04 3.59
N LYS A 429 5.23 4.33 4.47
CA LYS A 429 5.53 2.92 4.24
C LYS A 429 4.30 2.06 4.50
N ASP A 430 3.99 1.15 3.58
CA ASP A 430 3.11 0.02 3.88
C ASP A 430 3.83 -0.99 4.78
N ALA A 431 3.11 -1.99 5.30
CA ALA A 431 3.75 -3.00 6.15
C ALA A 431 4.81 -3.80 5.42
N LEU A 432 4.76 -3.86 4.08
CA LEU A 432 5.80 -4.50 3.27
C LEU A 432 7.07 -3.65 3.17
N GLY A 433 7.02 -2.36 3.54
CA GLY A 433 8.13 -1.41 3.50
C GLY A 433 8.14 -0.51 2.26
N ASN A 434 7.19 -0.69 1.34
CA ASN A 434 7.08 0.08 0.12
C ASN A 434 6.52 1.47 0.40
N ASP A 435 7.05 2.49 -0.26
CA ASP A 435 6.50 3.83 -0.17
C ASP A 435 5.15 3.91 -0.92
N ARG A 436 4.13 4.40 -0.22
CA ARG A 436 2.78 4.63 -0.72
C ARG A 436 2.42 6.09 -0.56
N GLN A 437 2.02 6.70 -1.66
CA GLN A 437 1.39 8.01 -1.63
C GLN A 437 -0.02 7.87 -1.03
N LEU A 438 -0.29 8.61 0.05
CA LEU A 438 -1.64 8.74 0.61
C LEU A 438 -2.14 10.17 0.40
N GLY A 439 -1.52 11.13 1.09
CA GLY A 439 -1.88 12.53 1.03
C GLY A 439 -1.24 13.22 -0.18
N THR A 440 -1.96 14.16 -0.79
CA THR A 440 -1.43 14.97 -1.90
C THR A 440 -2.02 16.38 -1.89
N VAL A 441 -1.19 17.35 -2.26
CA VAL A 441 -1.61 18.71 -2.61
C VAL A 441 -1.06 19.02 -3.99
N GLN A 442 -1.94 19.15 -4.97
CA GLN A 442 -1.57 19.41 -6.35
C GLN A 442 -2.08 20.78 -6.79
N ILE A 443 -1.22 21.59 -7.41
CA ILE A 443 -1.59 22.91 -7.96
C ILE A 443 -1.87 22.76 -9.45
N ASP A 444 -3.06 23.16 -9.91
CA ASP A 444 -3.53 23.04 -11.29
C ASP A 444 -3.98 24.39 -11.85
N PHE A 445 -3.25 24.85 -12.87
CA PHE A 445 -3.58 26.04 -13.67
C PHE A 445 -4.34 25.70 -14.97
N ALA A 446 -4.30 24.44 -15.41
CA ALA A 446 -4.79 24.00 -16.70
C ALA A 446 -6.30 23.72 -16.69
N MET A 447 -6.81 22.97 -15.71
CA MET A 447 -8.21 22.53 -15.75
C MET A 447 -9.22 23.69 -15.67
N PRO A 448 -9.03 24.73 -14.83
CA PRO A 448 -9.88 25.92 -14.87
C PRO A 448 -9.93 26.60 -16.23
N LYS A 449 -8.77 26.73 -16.91
CA LYS A 449 -8.68 27.30 -18.27
C LYS A 449 -9.46 26.45 -19.28
N ARG A 450 -9.29 25.12 -19.24
CA ARG A 450 -9.97 24.20 -20.17
C ARG A 450 -11.49 24.20 -20.03
N PHE A 451 -12.01 24.45 -18.84
CA PHE A 451 -13.46 24.62 -18.59
C PHE A 451 -13.95 26.06 -18.75
N GLY A 452 -13.09 27.02 -19.06
CA GLY A 452 -13.46 28.43 -19.15
C GLY A 452 -14.00 29.00 -17.84
N LEU A 453 -13.47 28.54 -16.70
CA LEU A 453 -13.89 29.05 -15.39
C LEU A 453 -13.40 30.48 -15.19
N THR A 454 -14.26 31.34 -14.65
CA THR A 454 -13.94 32.74 -14.39
C THR A 454 -14.46 33.22 -13.03
N TYR A 455 -13.83 34.27 -12.52
CA TYR A 455 -14.33 35.13 -11.45
C TYR A 455 -14.11 36.60 -11.82
N VAL A 456 -14.92 37.50 -11.26
CA VAL A 456 -14.75 38.95 -11.39
C VAL A 456 -13.81 39.45 -10.30
N ASP A 457 -12.69 40.03 -10.71
CA ASP A 457 -11.68 40.57 -9.80
C ASP A 457 -12.05 41.97 -9.27
N SER A 458 -11.26 42.49 -8.34
CA SER A 458 -11.46 43.79 -7.69
C SER A 458 -11.48 44.98 -8.65
N ASP A 459 -10.87 44.85 -9.83
CA ASP A 459 -10.86 45.83 -10.91
C ASP A 459 -12.02 45.67 -11.90
N GLY A 460 -12.89 44.68 -11.68
CA GLY A 460 -14.03 44.36 -12.55
C GLY A 460 -13.69 43.51 -13.77
N THR A 461 -12.43 43.08 -13.93
CA THR A 461 -12.02 42.19 -15.02
C THR A 461 -12.35 40.72 -14.70
N GLU A 462 -12.64 39.93 -15.73
CA GLU A 462 -12.77 38.47 -15.57
C GLU A 462 -11.40 37.81 -15.59
N LYS A 463 -11.12 37.01 -14.56
CA LYS A 463 -9.88 36.23 -14.42
C LYS A 463 -10.20 34.76 -14.20
N THR A 464 -9.27 33.88 -14.57
CA THR A 464 -9.40 32.45 -14.34
C THR A 464 -8.90 32.10 -12.94
N PRO A 465 -9.67 31.34 -12.12
CA PRO A 465 -9.19 30.87 -10.83
C PRO A 465 -8.12 29.78 -11.01
N VAL A 466 -7.31 29.56 -9.98
CA VAL A 466 -6.42 28.40 -9.88
C VAL A 466 -7.13 27.32 -9.06
N MET A 467 -6.89 26.05 -9.38
CA MET A 467 -7.48 24.92 -8.68
C MET A 467 -6.40 24.14 -7.93
N LEU A 468 -6.62 23.86 -6.65
CA LEU A 468 -5.80 22.90 -5.91
C LEU A 468 -6.60 21.61 -5.76
N HIS A 469 -6.00 20.51 -6.16
CA HIS A 469 -6.52 19.18 -5.86
C HIS A 469 -5.91 18.68 -4.57
N ARG A 470 -6.71 17.92 -3.82
CA ARG A 470 -6.23 17.22 -2.66
C ARG A 470 -6.92 15.88 -2.49
N ALA A 471 -6.16 14.95 -1.93
CA ALA A 471 -6.67 13.78 -1.23
C ALA A 471 -5.85 13.66 0.06
N ILE A 472 -6.49 13.28 1.17
CA ILE A 472 -5.83 13.17 2.47
C ILE A 472 -5.72 11.70 2.86
N LEU A 473 -6.80 10.93 2.72
CA LEU A 473 -6.75 9.47 2.80
C LEU A 473 -6.27 8.87 1.48
N GLY A 474 -6.61 9.51 0.36
CA GLY A 474 -6.59 8.86 -0.94
C GLY A 474 -7.77 7.88 -1.04
N SER A 475 -7.55 6.72 -1.64
CA SER A 475 -8.57 5.67 -1.65
C SER A 475 -8.81 5.16 -0.23
N TYR A 476 -10.07 5.14 0.21
CA TYR A 476 -10.44 4.54 1.51
C TYR A 476 -10.01 3.07 1.61
N GLY A 477 -10.06 2.33 0.51
CA GLY A 477 -9.59 0.94 0.47
C GLY A 477 -8.09 0.86 0.79
N ARG A 478 -7.26 1.62 0.07
CA ARG A 478 -5.81 1.68 0.29
C ARG A 478 -5.46 2.16 1.69
N PHE A 479 -6.18 3.17 2.18
CA PHE A 479 -5.95 3.72 3.50
C PHE A 479 -6.27 2.70 4.61
N ILE A 480 -7.42 2.02 4.52
CA ILE A 480 -7.81 0.97 5.46
C ILE A 480 -6.84 -0.22 5.39
N ALA A 481 -6.37 -0.60 4.20
CA ALA A 481 -5.35 -1.64 4.05
C ALA A 481 -4.07 -1.27 4.79
N ASN A 482 -3.53 -0.07 4.55
CA ASN A 482 -2.34 0.42 5.23
C ASN A 482 -2.53 0.47 6.76
N LEU A 483 -3.66 0.96 7.24
CA LEU A 483 -3.98 0.96 8.68
C LEU A 483 -4.04 -0.46 9.25
N LEU A 484 -4.70 -1.40 8.57
CA LEU A 484 -4.79 -2.79 9.03
C LEU A 484 -3.41 -3.40 9.16
N GLU A 485 -2.60 -3.26 8.12
CA GLU A 485 -1.29 -3.89 8.02
C GLU A 485 -0.28 -3.29 9.02
N THR A 486 -0.35 -1.98 9.28
CA THR A 486 0.55 -1.29 10.21
C THR A 486 0.13 -1.46 11.68
N THR A 487 -1.16 -1.63 11.96
CA THR A 487 -1.69 -1.79 13.34
C THR A 487 -1.94 -3.24 13.74
N GLY A 488 -1.82 -4.21 12.82
CA GLY A 488 -2.26 -5.59 13.05
C GLY A 488 -3.75 -5.70 13.37
N GLY A 489 -4.55 -4.76 12.84
CA GLY A 489 -5.99 -4.61 13.10
C GLY A 489 -6.35 -4.05 14.47
N ALA A 490 -5.36 -3.62 15.26
CA ALA A 490 -5.56 -3.00 16.55
C ALA A 490 -5.84 -1.50 16.41
N PHE A 491 -7.03 -1.14 15.91
CA PHE A 491 -7.42 0.27 15.72
C PHE A 491 -7.50 1.06 17.05
N PRO A 492 -7.24 2.38 17.04
CA PRO A 492 -7.50 3.22 18.20
C PRO A 492 -8.99 3.21 18.55
N VAL A 493 -9.32 3.49 19.81
CA VAL A 493 -10.70 3.38 20.33
C VAL A 493 -11.71 4.10 19.46
N TRP A 494 -11.43 5.33 19.03
CA TRP A 494 -12.36 6.13 18.23
C TRP A 494 -12.68 5.52 16.87
N LEU A 495 -11.78 4.69 16.32
CA LEU A 495 -11.93 4.04 15.02
C LEU A 495 -12.44 2.59 15.12
N SER A 496 -12.24 1.94 16.27
CA SER A 496 -12.62 0.53 16.46
C SER A 496 -14.11 0.29 16.19
N PRO A 497 -14.49 -0.70 15.36
CA PRO A 497 -15.89 -0.97 15.05
C PRO A 497 -16.70 -1.44 16.27
N VAL A 498 -16.04 -2.14 17.18
CA VAL A 498 -16.53 -2.47 18.52
C VAL A 498 -15.56 -1.85 19.52
N GLN A 499 -16.00 -0.85 20.27
CA GLN A 499 -15.14 -0.15 21.24
C GLN A 499 -15.13 -0.89 22.57
N VAL A 500 -16.29 -1.45 22.93
CA VAL A 500 -16.52 -2.15 24.18
C VAL A 500 -17.23 -3.48 23.91
N GLN A 501 -16.79 -4.57 24.55
CA GLN A 501 -17.50 -5.84 24.55
C GLN A 501 -17.85 -6.26 25.97
N ILE A 502 -19.13 -6.50 26.23
CA ILE A 502 -19.64 -6.97 27.51
C ILE A 502 -19.56 -8.50 27.55
N ILE A 503 -18.99 -9.03 28.63
CA ILE A 503 -18.79 -10.45 28.89
C ILE A 503 -19.54 -10.79 30.19
N PRO A 504 -20.83 -11.18 30.10
CA PRO A 504 -21.58 -11.65 31.26
C PRO A 504 -21.06 -13.02 31.73
N ILE A 505 -20.88 -13.17 33.04
CA ILE A 505 -20.43 -14.46 33.61
C ILE A 505 -21.53 -15.52 33.63
N ASN A 506 -22.81 -15.12 33.57
CA ASN A 506 -23.98 -15.99 33.52
C ASN A 506 -25.22 -15.23 33.03
N ASP A 507 -26.33 -15.94 32.82
CA ASP A 507 -27.57 -15.36 32.28
C ASP A 507 -28.29 -14.43 33.27
N THR A 508 -28.02 -14.59 34.58
CA THR A 508 -28.69 -13.79 35.62
C THR A 508 -28.34 -12.30 35.58
N VAL A 509 -27.27 -11.93 34.87
CA VAL A 509 -26.80 -10.54 34.73
C VAL A 509 -27.05 -9.94 33.35
N LEU A 510 -27.79 -10.62 32.46
CA LEU A 510 -28.06 -10.14 31.10
C LEU A 510 -28.86 -8.84 31.09
N ASP A 511 -29.84 -8.69 31.99
CA ASP A 511 -30.60 -7.43 32.11
C ASP A 511 -29.67 -6.24 32.43
N TYR A 512 -28.67 -6.46 33.28
CA TYR A 512 -27.65 -5.45 33.57
C TYR A 512 -26.72 -5.21 32.38
N ALA A 513 -26.36 -6.25 31.63
CA ALA A 513 -25.61 -6.15 30.38
C ALA A 513 -26.33 -5.25 29.36
N HIS A 514 -27.63 -5.46 29.18
CA HIS A 514 -28.46 -4.65 28.29
C HIS A 514 -28.58 -3.21 28.79
N LYS A 515 -28.75 -2.98 30.10
CA LYS A 515 -28.73 -1.64 30.68
C LYS A 515 -27.42 -0.89 30.39
N ILE A 516 -26.27 -1.57 30.55
CA ILE A 516 -24.96 -0.99 30.20
C ILE A 516 -24.88 -0.70 28.71
N LYS A 517 -25.33 -1.63 27.87
CA LYS A 517 -25.35 -1.45 26.41
C LYS A 517 -26.17 -0.23 26.01
N ASP A 518 -27.36 -0.07 26.56
CA ASP A 518 -28.22 1.08 26.27
C ASP A 518 -27.59 2.38 26.74
N GLU A 519 -26.98 2.39 27.94
CA GLU A 519 -26.26 3.56 28.45
C GLU A 519 -25.09 3.96 27.55
N LEU A 520 -24.28 3.00 27.08
CA LEU A 520 -23.15 3.30 26.22
C LEU A 520 -23.59 3.66 24.79
N TYR A 521 -24.44 2.84 24.18
CA TYR A 521 -24.81 2.97 22.77
C TYR A 521 -25.81 4.09 22.52
N LEU A 522 -26.95 4.09 23.22
CA LEU A 522 -28.04 5.02 22.95
C LEU A 522 -27.79 6.40 23.55
N ASN A 523 -27.24 6.46 24.77
CA ASN A 523 -27.10 7.73 25.50
C ASN A 523 -25.75 8.41 25.24
N ASN A 524 -24.73 7.67 24.82
CA ASN A 524 -23.35 8.17 24.74
C ASN A 524 -22.64 7.91 23.40
N ASP A 525 -23.30 7.29 22.42
CA ASP A 525 -22.75 6.99 21.08
C ASP A 525 -21.43 6.18 21.13
N ILE A 526 -21.33 5.26 22.10
CA ILE A 526 -20.21 4.33 22.23
C ILE A 526 -20.61 2.98 21.64
N ARG A 527 -19.81 2.49 20.69
CA ARG A 527 -20.08 1.22 20.00
C ARG A 527 -19.78 0.02 20.89
N ILE A 528 -20.81 -0.77 21.15
CA ILE A 528 -20.75 -1.85 22.15
C ILE A 528 -21.50 -3.10 21.70
N GLU A 529 -20.93 -4.26 22.00
CA GLU A 529 -21.54 -5.58 21.79
C GLU A 529 -21.63 -6.36 23.10
N ILE A 530 -22.58 -7.30 23.19
CA ILE A 530 -22.70 -8.25 24.30
C ILE A 530 -22.34 -9.63 23.76
N ASP A 531 -21.46 -10.35 24.45
CA ASP A 531 -21.17 -11.75 24.18
C ASP A 531 -21.99 -12.66 25.10
N ASP A 532 -23.21 -12.97 24.69
CA ASP A 532 -24.18 -13.79 25.42
C ASP A 532 -24.10 -15.29 25.07
N ARG A 533 -23.07 -15.72 24.32
CA ARG A 533 -22.89 -17.12 23.95
C ARG A 533 -22.75 -18.03 25.18
N GLY A 534 -23.15 -19.29 25.06
CA GLY A 534 -22.95 -20.33 26.08
C GLY A 534 -21.50 -20.85 26.20
N GLU A 535 -20.51 -19.98 26.11
CA GLU A 535 -19.07 -20.29 26.21
C GLU A 535 -18.47 -19.86 27.55
N THR A 536 -17.30 -20.41 27.89
CA THR A 536 -16.58 -19.99 29.11
C THR A 536 -16.16 -18.52 29.02
N MET A 537 -16.12 -17.83 30.16
CA MET A 537 -15.67 -16.43 30.24
C MET A 537 -14.27 -16.24 29.63
N GLN A 538 -13.35 -17.19 29.87
CA GLN A 538 -12.00 -17.14 29.30
C GLN A 538 -12.00 -17.24 27.78
N ASN A 539 -12.87 -18.06 27.19
CA ASN A 539 -13.01 -18.16 25.73
C ASN A 539 -13.57 -16.86 25.14
N LYS A 540 -14.60 -16.27 25.76
CA LYS A 540 -15.16 -14.98 25.35
C LYS A 540 -14.12 -13.86 25.39
N ILE A 541 -13.33 -13.80 26.47
CA ILE A 541 -12.22 -12.85 26.61
C ILE A 541 -11.19 -13.08 25.49
N ARG A 542 -10.76 -14.33 25.26
CA ARG A 542 -9.79 -14.64 24.20
C ARG A 542 -10.31 -14.20 22.84
N ASN A 543 -11.59 -14.48 22.55
CA ASN A 543 -12.21 -14.08 21.29
C ASN A 543 -12.27 -12.55 21.14
N ALA A 544 -12.62 -11.81 22.20
CA ALA A 544 -12.60 -10.35 22.22
C ALA A 544 -11.19 -9.79 21.93
N GLN A 545 -10.15 -10.39 22.52
CA GLN A 545 -8.74 -10.04 22.28
C GLN A 545 -8.30 -10.37 20.85
N GLU A 546 -8.70 -11.52 20.30
CA GLU A 546 -8.45 -11.88 18.91
C GLU A 546 -9.15 -10.94 17.92
N GLN A 547 -10.33 -10.43 18.29
CA GLN A 547 -11.09 -9.39 17.58
C GLN A 547 -10.58 -7.97 17.85
N LYS A 548 -9.52 -7.83 18.67
CA LYS A 548 -8.83 -6.56 18.98
C LYS A 548 -9.74 -5.50 19.64
N VAL A 549 -10.80 -5.92 20.33
CA VAL A 549 -11.74 -5.00 21.00
C VAL A 549 -11.03 -4.24 22.12
N PRO A 550 -10.98 -2.90 22.11
CA PRO A 550 -10.19 -2.11 23.05
C PRO A 550 -10.53 -2.36 24.52
N TYR A 551 -11.82 -2.40 24.86
CA TYR A 551 -12.31 -2.61 26.21
C TYR A 551 -13.21 -3.83 26.31
N MET A 552 -12.96 -4.66 27.33
CA MET A 552 -13.81 -5.78 27.73
C MET A 552 -14.38 -5.49 29.11
N LEU A 553 -15.71 -5.59 29.25
CA LEU A 553 -16.41 -5.43 30.52
C LEU A 553 -16.87 -6.79 31.03
N VAL A 554 -16.18 -7.33 32.04
CA VAL A 554 -16.64 -8.55 32.71
C VAL A 554 -17.67 -8.16 33.76
N ILE A 555 -18.88 -8.74 33.68
CA ILE A 555 -19.97 -8.40 34.59
C ILE A 555 -20.51 -9.64 35.29
N GLY A 556 -20.59 -9.57 36.62
CA GLY A 556 -21.21 -10.56 37.49
C GLY A 556 -22.22 -9.94 38.46
N PRO A 557 -22.80 -10.76 39.35
CA PRO A 557 -23.80 -10.31 40.33
C PRO A 557 -23.28 -9.16 41.21
N LYS A 558 -21.99 -9.17 41.55
CA LYS A 558 -21.33 -8.11 42.32
C LYS A 558 -21.35 -6.78 41.56
N GLU A 559 -20.99 -6.80 40.27
CA GLU A 559 -21.00 -5.60 39.43
C GLU A 559 -22.42 -5.06 39.23
N GLN A 560 -23.41 -5.96 39.09
CA GLN A 560 -24.82 -5.57 39.00
C GLN A 560 -25.34 -4.93 40.29
N GLU A 561 -25.04 -5.51 41.46
CA GLU A 561 -25.48 -4.99 42.76
C GLU A 561 -24.92 -3.59 43.04
N ASN A 562 -23.65 -3.36 42.67
CA ASN A 562 -22.95 -2.11 42.92
C ASN A 562 -23.04 -1.08 41.78
N ASN A 563 -23.70 -1.42 40.67
CA ASN A 563 -23.74 -0.61 39.44
C ASN A 563 -22.32 -0.24 38.93
N THR A 564 -21.40 -1.21 38.99
CA THR A 564 -20.00 -1.11 38.56
C THR A 564 -19.72 -1.98 37.33
N VAL A 565 -18.51 -1.86 36.78
CA VAL A 565 -18.00 -2.72 35.68
C VAL A 565 -16.55 -3.12 35.96
N ASN A 566 -16.18 -4.37 35.63
CA ASN A 566 -14.79 -4.83 35.70
C ASN A 566 -14.13 -4.69 34.33
N VAL A 567 -13.18 -3.76 34.22
CA VAL A 567 -12.60 -3.35 32.94
C VAL A 567 -11.28 -4.06 32.68
N ARG A 568 -11.21 -4.68 31.50
CA ARG A 568 -9.98 -5.27 30.95
C ARG A 568 -9.68 -4.65 29.58
N LEU A 569 -8.40 -4.44 29.31
CA LEU A 569 -7.92 -3.89 28.05
C LEU A 569 -7.51 -5.01 27.08
N ARG A 570 -7.52 -4.71 25.78
CA ARG A 570 -6.97 -5.63 24.76
C ARG A 570 -5.52 -6.03 25.00
N THR A 571 -4.73 -5.16 25.65
CA THR A 571 -3.33 -5.35 26.06
C THR A 571 -3.17 -6.29 27.25
N GLU A 572 -4.24 -6.98 27.65
CA GLU A 572 -4.34 -7.87 28.81
C GLU A 572 -4.36 -7.18 30.18
N GLU A 573 -4.01 -5.90 30.24
CA GLU A 573 -4.06 -5.08 31.45
C GLU A 573 -5.47 -5.09 32.06
N LYS A 574 -5.53 -5.25 33.38
CA LYS A 574 -6.77 -5.24 34.16
C LYS A 574 -6.83 -3.93 34.93
N LEU A 575 -7.71 -3.03 34.50
CA LEU A 575 -7.97 -1.78 35.22
C LEU A 575 -8.82 -2.02 36.48
N GLY A 576 -9.50 -3.17 36.54
CA GLY A 576 -10.28 -3.58 37.70
C GLY A 576 -11.69 -2.99 37.70
N GLU A 577 -12.31 -3.01 38.87
CA GLU A 577 -13.69 -2.54 39.06
C GLU A 577 -13.74 -1.01 39.14
N MET A 578 -14.66 -0.39 38.39
CA MET A 578 -14.94 1.04 38.45
C MET A 578 -16.43 1.33 38.30
N GLN A 579 -16.86 2.54 38.68
CA GLN A 579 -18.24 2.98 38.48
C GLN A 579 -18.55 3.06 36.98
N LEU A 580 -19.77 2.68 36.60
CA LEU A 580 -20.20 2.71 35.20
C LEU A 580 -20.07 4.13 34.59
N GLU A 581 -20.42 5.16 35.37
CA GLU A 581 -20.34 6.56 34.94
C GLU A 581 -18.89 7.02 34.69
N ASP A 582 -17.95 6.58 35.53
CA ASP A 582 -16.52 6.85 35.35
C ASP A 582 -15.98 6.18 34.09
N PHE A 583 -16.40 4.94 33.83
CA PHE A 583 -16.03 4.22 32.61
C PHE A 583 -16.55 4.91 31.35
N VAL A 584 -17.83 5.28 31.33
CA VAL A 584 -18.44 6.03 30.21
C VAL A 584 -17.66 7.33 29.97
N SER A 585 -17.37 8.09 31.03
CA SER A 585 -16.60 9.34 30.94
C SER A 585 -15.21 9.12 30.37
N ARG A 586 -14.53 8.02 30.76
CA ARG A 586 -13.23 7.64 30.23
C ARG A 586 -13.31 7.39 28.72
N VAL A 587 -14.21 6.52 28.27
CA VAL A 587 -14.31 6.15 26.84
C VAL A 587 -14.68 7.36 26.00
N LYS A 588 -15.65 8.19 26.43
CA LYS A 588 -16.00 9.43 25.73
C LYS A 588 -14.81 10.37 25.57
N LYS A 589 -14.00 10.52 26.62
CA LYS A 589 -12.78 11.34 26.55
C LYS A 589 -11.79 10.78 25.53
N THR A 590 -11.55 9.47 25.54
CA THR A 590 -10.63 8.80 24.59
C THR A 590 -11.12 8.96 23.15
N VAL A 591 -12.43 8.78 22.90
CA VAL A 591 -13.05 8.93 21.58
C VAL A 591 -13.02 10.38 21.10
N SER A 592 -13.48 11.33 21.92
CA SER A 592 -13.58 12.74 21.54
C SER A 592 -12.22 13.40 21.30
N SER A 593 -11.19 12.98 22.04
CA SER A 593 -9.80 13.43 21.83
C SER A 593 -9.09 12.71 20.69
N ARG A 594 -9.70 11.69 20.07
CA ARG A 594 -9.07 10.78 19.09
C ARG A 594 -7.72 10.27 19.58
N SER A 595 -7.67 9.89 20.86
CA SER A 595 -6.44 9.41 21.49
C SER A 595 -5.93 8.14 20.81
N LEU A 596 -4.60 8.04 20.73
CA LEU A 596 -3.89 6.82 20.33
C LEU A 596 -3.65 5.89 21.53
N GLU A 597 -4.22 6.21 22.69
CA GLU A 597 -4.25 5.31 23.84
C GLU A 597 -4.99 4.02 23.44
N LEU A 598 -4.29 2.90 23.65
CA LEU A 598 -4.64 1.50 23.32
C LEU A 598 -4.45 1.08 21.89
#